data_AF-A0A8T3RSC6-F1
#
_entry.id   AF-A0A8T3RSC6-F1
#
_cell.length_a   1.000
_cell.length_b   1.000
_cell.length_c   1.000
_cell.angle_alpha   90.00
_cell.angle_beta   90.00
_cell.angle_gamma   90.00
#
_symmetry.space_group_name_H-M   'P 1'
#
loop_
_entity.id
_entity.type
_entity.pdbx_description
1 polymer ?
#
loop_
_entity_poly.entity_id
_entity_poly.type
_entity_poly.pdbx_seq_one_letter_code
_entity_poly.pdbx_strand_id
1 'polypeptide(L)'
;MRCESCHAEKLVAFSCKRRGFCPSCGGRRMAETAALLIDEVLPRQPVRQWVLSLPFALRYLLATRPEMLTRVLGIVYRAISGNLIRKAGLTRASAATGAVTLISASARR
;
A
#
# COMPACT_ATOMS: atom_id res chain seq x y z
N MET A 1 -8.97 29.37 -1.98
CA MET A 1 -8.21 29.67 -3.21
C MET A 1 -8.82 30.93 -3.81
N ARG A 2 -7.99 31.92 -4.15
CA ARG A 2 -8.42 33.20 -4.75
C ARG A 2 -7.93 33.23 -6.19
N CYS A 3 -8.83 33.59 -7.11
CA CYS A 3 -8.46 33.82 -8.50
C CYS A 3 -7.77 35.19 -8.63
N GLU A 4 -6.59 35.26 -9.25
CA GLU A 4 -5.87 36.54 -9.41
C GLU A 4 -6.50 37.46 -10.44
N SER A 5 -7.23 36.93 -11.42
CA SER A 5 -7.84 37.70 -12.50
C SER A 5 -9.26 38.20 -12.20
N CYS A 6 -10.06 37.48 -11.40
CA CYS A 6 -11.41 37.90 -11.03
C CYS A 6 -11.63 38.11 -9.52
N HIS A 7 -10.58 37.92 -8.71
CA HIS A 7 -10.59 38.05 -7.24
C HIS A 7 -11.65 37.24 -6.49
N ALA A 8 -12.38 36.34 -7.18
CA ALA A 8 -13.33 35.45 -6.55
C ALA A 8 -12.61 34.50 -5.56
N GLU A 9 -13.16 34.42 -4.36
CA GLU A 9 -12.63 33.58 -3.29
C GLU A 9 -13.50 32.33 -3.12
N LYS A 10 -12.88 31.16 -3.24
CA LYS A 10 -13.51 29.87 -2.95
C LYS A 10 -12.90 29.29 -1.68
N LEU A 11 -13.71 29.16 -0.64
CA LEU A 11 -13.35 28.40 0.56
C LEU A 11 -13.24 26.92 0.16
N VAL A 12 -12.02 26.39 0.19
CA VAL A 12 -11.77 24.96 0.04
C VAL A 12 -11.69 24.37 1.44
N ALA A 13 -12.41 23.27 1.69
CA ALA A 13 -12.30 22.57 2.95
C ALA A 13 -10.87 22.00 3.07
N PHE A 14 -10.02 22.65 3.87
CA PHE A 14 -8.64 22.22 4.13
C PHE A 14 -8.53 20.88 4.87
N SER A 15 -9.65 20.33 5.34
CA SER A 15 -9.68 19.08 6.09
C SER A 15 -10.67 18.09 5.50
N CYS A 16 -10.13 16.96 5.03
CA CYS A 16 -10.89 15.79 4.60
C CYS A 16 -11.67 15.13 5.75
N LYS A 17 -11.43 15.52 7.02
CA LYS A 17 -11.96 14.93 8.26
C LYS A 17 -11.97 13.39 8.29
N ARG A 18 -11.06 12.75 7.53
CA ARG A 18 -10.99 11.29 7.34
C ARG A 18 -12.25 10.64 6.74
N ARG A 19 -13.14 11.41 6.09
CA ARG A 19 -14.45 10.94 5.59
C ARG A 19 -14.40 10.17 4.25
N GLY A 20 -13.22 9.88 3.72
CA GLY A 20 -13.08 9.09 2.50
C GLY A 20 -11.68 9.13 1.88
N PHE A 21 -11.60 8.76 0.61
CA PHE A 21 -10.40 8.89 -0.22
C PHE A 21 -10.18 10.36 -0.62
N CYS A 22 -9.55 11.12 0.27
CA CYS A 22 -9.03 12.43 -0.10
C CYS A 22 -7.65 12.26 -0.76
N PRO A 23 -7.47 12.71 -2.02
CA PRO A 23 -6.19 12.58 -2.72
C PRO A 23 -5.03 13.25 -1.97
N SER A 24 -5.25 14.42 -1.37
CA SER A 24 -4.22 15.13 -0.61
C SER A 24 -3.86 14.42 0.70
N CYS A 25 -4.85 13.96 1.48
CA CYS A 25 -4.62 13.22 2.72
C CYS A 25 -3.98 11.85 2.44
N GLY A 26 -4.43 11.17 1.38
CA GLY A 26 -3.87 9.89 0.93
C GLY A 26 -2.43 10.05 0.44
N GLY A 27 -2.17 11.02 -0.43
CA GLY A 27 -0.83 11.32 -0.94
C GLY A 27 0.15 11.68 0.17
N ARG A 28 -0.26 12.53 1.13
CA ARG A 28 0.56 12.85 2.30
C ARG A 28 0.90 11.60 3.12
N ARG A 29 -0.08 10.77 3.47
CA ARG A 29 0.14 9.54 4.21
C ARG A 29 1.06 8.56 3.47
N MET A 30 0.92 8.46 2.15
CA MET A 30 1.79 7.63 1.32
C MET A 30 3.24 8.14 1.36
N ALA A 31 3.45 9.45 1.26
CA ALA A 31 4.78 10.06 1.35
C ALA A 31 5.41 9.87 2.74
N GLU A 32 4.67 10.14 3.82
CA GLU A 32 5.11 9.91 5.21
C GLU A 32 5.46 8.44 5.46
N THR A 33 4.62 7.52 4.97
CA THR A 33 4.88 6.07 5.08
C THR A 33 6.13 5.68 4.29
N ALA A 34 6.30 6.22 3.08
CA ALA A 34 7.49 5.93 2.27
C ALA A 34 8.78 6.40 2.95
N ALA A 35 8.78 7.59 3.54
CA ALA A 35 9.91 8.11 4.31
C ALA A 35 10.22 7.18 5.51
N LEU A 36 9.22 6.86 6.33
CA LEU A 36 9.38 5.92 7.45
C LEU A 36 9.95 4.57 6.99
N LEU A 37 9.46 4.03 5.87
CA LEU A 37 9.93 2.77 5.36
C LEU A 37 11.41 2.80 4.96
N ILE A 38 11.85 3.87 4.29
CA ILE A 38 13.23 4.02 3.83
C ILE A 38 14.18 4.30 5.00
N ASP A 39 13.75 5.15 5.93
CA ASP A 39 14.62 5.67 6.98
C ASP A 39 14.75 4.68 8.15
N GLU A 40 13.66 3.97 8.51
CA GLU A 40 13.59 3.24 9.78
C GLU A 40 13.26 1.74 9.65
N VAL A 41 12.61 1.29 8.56
CA VAL A 41 12.06 -0.08 8.47
C VAL A 41 12.84 -0.98 7.51
N LEU A 42 13.17 -0.48 6.32
CA LEU A 42 13.80 -1.28 5.28
C LEU A 42 15.32 -1.34 5.50
N PRO A 43 15.92 -2.54 5.53
CA PRO A 43 17.36 -2.66 5.63
C PRO A 43 18.02 -2.20 4.33
N ARG A 44 19.33 -1.87 4.40
CA ARG A 44 20.16 -1.61 3.21
C ARG A 44 20.48 -2.90 2.44
N GLN A 45 19.45 -3.48 1.84
CA GLN A 45 19.51 -4.68 1.00
C GLN A 45 18.71 -4.46 -0.30
N PRO A 46 18.92 -5.26 -1.36
CA PRO A 46 18.12 -5.16 -2.56
C PRO A 46 16.62 -5.36 -2.27
N VAL A 47 15.83 -4.32 -2.49
CA VAL A 47 14.37 -4.35 -2.35
C VAL A 47 13.69 -4.40 -3.72
N ARG A 48 12.52 -5.03 -3.79
CA ARG A 48 11.70 -5.06 -5.00
C ARG A 48 10.25 -4.74 -4.67
N GLN A 49 9.73 -3.69 -5.30
CA GLN A 49 8.33 -3.30 -5.20
C GLN A 49 7.44 -4.20 -6.07
N TRP A 50 6.31 -4.62 -5.50
CA TRP A 50 5.27 -5.37 -6.20
C TRP A 50 3.93 -4.67 -6.03
N VAL A 51 3.13 -4.61 -7.10
CA VAL A 51 1.76 -4.10 -7.07
C VAL A 51 0.84 -5.20 -7.54
N LEU A 52 -0.04 -5.67 -6.66
CA LEU A 52 -1.06 -6.66 -6.97
C LEU A 52 -2.43 -5.98 -7.07
N SER A 53 -3.01 -6.00 -8.26
CA SER A 53 -4.39 -5.56 -8.48
C SER A 53 -5.30 -6.78 -8.56
N LEU A 54 -6.37 -6.79 -7.76
CA LEU A 54 -7.35 -7.88 -7.78
C LEU A 54 -8.55 -7.52 -8.68
N PRO A 55 -9.28 -8.50 -9.24
CA PRO A 55 -10.59 -8.28 -9.85
C PRO A 55 -11.56 -7.54 -8.91
N PHE A 56 -12.47 -6.74 -9.46
CA PHE A 56 -13.38 -5.88 -8.68
C PHE A 56 -14.20 -6.67 -7.63
N ALA A 57 -14.76 -7.82 -8.02
CA ALA A 57 -15.52 -8.68 -7.12
C ALA A 57 -14.69 -9.14 -5.90
N LEU A 58 -13.42 -9.48 -6.11
CA LEU A 58 -12.53 -9.91 -5.03
C LEU A 58 -12.10 -8.74 -4.13
N ARG A 59 -11.93 -7.52 -4.68
CA ARG A 59 -11.62 -6.34 -3.85
C ARG A 59 -12.68 -6.09 -2.80
N TYR A 60 -13.96 -6.17 -3.18
CA TYR A 60 -15.07 -5.96 -2.24
C TYR A 60 -15.14 -7.05 -1.16
N LEU A 61 -15.00 -8.31 -1.58
CA LEU A 61 -15.03 -9.44 -0.64
C LEU A 61 -13.89 -9.37 0.39
N LEU A 62 -12.68 -8.99 -0.04
CA LEU A 62 -11.53 -8.89 0.85
C LEU A 62 -11.53 -7.61 1.71
N ALA A 63 -12.14 -6.52 1.22
CA ALA A 63 -12.33 -5.31 2.01
C ALA A 63 -13.33 -5.51 3.17
N THR A 64 -14.29 -6.42 3.01
CA THR A 64 -15.30 -6.74 4.03
C THR A 64 -14.89 -7.88 4.97
N ARG A 65 -13.93 -8.73 4.58
CA ARG A 65 -13.47 -9.89 5.36
C ARG A 65 -11.95 -9.88 5.55
N PRO A 66 -11.43 -9.18 6.58
CA PRO A 66 -10.00 -9.04 6.84
C PRO A 66 -9.26 -10.37 7.01
N GLU A 67 -9.90 -11.39 7.58
CA GLU A 67 -9.27 -12.71 7.79
C GLU A 67 -8.93 -13.38 6.46
N MET A 68 -9.81 -13.21 5.46
CA MET A 68 -9.58 -13.73 4.11
C MET A 68 -8.44 -12.99 3.43
N LEU A 69 -8.35 -11.67 3.63
CA LEU A 69 -7.26 -10.87 3.08
C LEU A 69 -5.90 -11.32 3.61
N THR A 70 -5.79 -11.60 4.92
CA THR A 70 -4.55 -12.13 5.51
C THR A 70 -4.15 -13.47 4.91
N ARG A 71 -5.12 -14.38 4.67
CA ARG A 71 -4.86 -15.68 4.03
C ARG A 71 -4.38 -15.52 2.59
N VAL A 72 -5.04 -14.65 1.82
CA VAL A 72 -4.65 -14.34 0.43
C VAL A 72 -3.25 -13.75 0.40
N LEU A 73 -2.95 -12.79 1.29
CA LEU A 73 -1.63 -12.20 1.40
C LEU A 73 -0.55 -13.25 1.70
N GLY A 74 -0.84 -14.20 2.59
CA GLY A 74 0.06 -15.32 2.88
C GLY A 74 0.37 -16.19 1.65
N ILE A 75 -0.62 -16.44 0.78
CA ILE A 75 -0.42 -17.18 -0.48
C ILE A 75 0.48 -16.38 -1.43
N VAL A 76 0.16 -15.11 -1.64
CA VAL A 76 0.92 -14.21 -2.53
C VAL A 76 2.36 -14.10 -2.08
N TYR A 77 2.59 -13.88 -0.78
CA TYR A 77 3.92 -13.80 -0.19
C TYR A 77 4.71 -15.09 -0.43
N ARG A 78 4.13 -16.26 -0.17
CA ARG A 78 4.79 -17.56 -0.41
C ARG A 78 5.16 -17.76 -1.87
N ALA A 79 4.28 -17.37 -2.79
CA ALA A 79 4.53 -17.50 -4.23
C ALA A 79 5.69 -16.59 -4.70
N ILE A 80 5.68 -15.32 -4.29
CA ILE A 80 6.75 -14.36 -4.63
C ILE A 80 8.09 -14.80 -4.00
N SER A 81 8.08 -15.12 -2.71
CA SER A 81 9.26 -15.60 -1.98
C SER A 81 9.88 -16.83 -2.65
N GLY A 82 9.06 -17.84 -2.95
CA GLY A 82 9.52 -19.06 -3.62
C GLY A 82 10.09 -18.79 -5.01
N ASN A 83 9.46 -17.90 -5.78
CA ASN A 83 9.96 -17.49 -7.10
C ASN A 83 11.30 -16.74 -7.00
N LEU A 84 11.46 -15.82 -6.04
CA LEU A 84 12.71 -15.10 -5.84
C LEU A 84 13.86 -16.02 -5.42
N ILE A 85 13.62 -16.90 -4.44
CA ILE A 85 14.62 -17.88 -3.97
C ILE A 85 15.07 -18.78 -5.13
N ARG A 86 14.10 -19.27 -5.93
CA ARG A 86 14.40 -20.11 -7.10
C ARG A 86 15.20 -19.35 -8.16
N LYS A 87 14.83 -18.11 -8.48
CA LYS A 87 15.57 -17.28 -9.43
C LYS A 87 17.00 -16.97 -8.98
N ALA A 88 17.24 -16.94 -7.67
CA ALA A 88 18.58 -16.79 -7.10
C ALA A 88 19.40 -18.09 -7.09
N GLY A 89 18.85 -19.23 -7.55
CA GLY A 89 19.52 -20.53 -7.49
C GLY A 89 19.65 -21.10 -6.08
N LEU A 90 18.89 -20.58 -5.11
CA LEU A 90 18.94 -20.97 -3.70
C LEU A 90 17.79 -21.92 -3.34
N THR A 91 17.91 -22.54 -2.17
CA THR A 91 16.84 -23.34 -1.57
C THR A 91 16.16 -22.57 -0.45
N ARG A 92 14.96 -22.99 -0.04
CA ARG A 92 14.26 -22.38 1.10
C ARG A 92 14.96 -22.63 2.44
N ALA A 93 15.85 -23.61 2.51
CA ALA A 93 16.67 -23.86 3.69
C ALA A 93 17.85 -22.89 3.79
N SER A 94 18.33 -22.36 2.65
CA SER A 94 19.52 -21.51 2.57
C SER A 94 19.22 -20.04 2.33
N ALA A 95 17.95 -19.65 2.17
CA ALA A 95 17.54 -18.29 1.87
C ALA A 95 16.23 -17.91 2.57
N ALA A 96 16.21 -16.70 3.12
CA ALA A 96 15.04 -16.08 3.69
C ALA A 96 14.65 -14.83 2.89
N THR A 97 13.36 -14.53 2.85
CA THR A 97 12.82 -13.28 2.31
C THR A 97 12.04 -12.56 3.40
N GLY A 98 11.87 -11.25 3.24
CA GLY A 98 10.93 -10.44 4.03
C GLY A 98 10.00 -9.66 3.10
N ALA A 99 8.88 -9.19 3.63
CA ALA A 99 7.98 -8.29 2.90
C ALA A 99 7.29 -7.32 3.85
N VAL A 100 7.18 -6.06 3.41
CA VAL A 100 6.27 -5.08 3.98
C VAL A 100 5.12 -4.90 3.00
N THR A 101 3.87 -4.99 3.49
CA THR A 101 2.68 -4.90 2.65
C THR A 101 1.84 -3.70 3.07
N LEU A 102 1.51 -2.85 2.10
CA LEU A 102 0.54 -1.77 2.28
C LEU A 102 -0.79 -2.20 1.62
N ILE A 103 -1.87 -2.10 2.39
CA ILE A 103 -3.22 -2.47 1.94
C ILE A 103 -4.04 -1.20 1.82
N SER A 104 -4.37 -0.83 0.59
CA SER A 104 -5.24 0.29 0.27
C SER A 104 -6.70 -0.18 0.19
N ALA A 105 -7.34 -0.40 1.33
CA ALA A 105 -8.76 -0.74 1.40
C ALA A 105 -9.53 0.38 2.12
N SER A 106 -10.61 0.90 1.52
CA SER A 106 -11.57 1.71 2.28
C SER A 106 -12.44 0.77 3.10
N ALA A 107 -12.15 0.62 4.38
CA ALA A 107 -13.16 0.19 5.32
C ALA A 107 -14.16 1.36 5.47
N ARG A 108 -15.42 1.16 5.08
CA ARG A 108 -16.50 1.97 5.66
C ARG A 108 -16.54 1.58 7.13
N ARG A 109 -16.08 2.47 8.01
CA ARG A 109 -16.59 2.54 9.39
C ARG A 109 -17.65 3.62 9.40
#